data_AF-A0A914TTW1-F1
#
_entry.id   AF-A0A914TTW1-F1
#
_cell.length_a   1.000
_cell.length_b   1.000
_cell.length_c   1.000
_cell.angle_alpha   90.00
_cell.angle_beta   90.00
_cell.angle_gamma   90.00
#
_symmetry.space_group_name_H-M   'P 1'
#
loop_
_entity.id
_entity.type
_entity.pdbx_description
1 polymer ?
#
loop_
_entity_poly.entity_id
_entity_poly.type
_entity_poly.pdbx_seq_one_letter_code
_entity_poly.pdbx_strand_id
1 'polypeptide(L)'
;GPPPPPPPPGPPPPLGKAGGPPPPPPLAGLLKPLDNQECKTLRRVIQPKNKLPQLTWSALKPNEVKGTVFMDLNDEKLHDKVDFSFLEDNFKVMTHSTSNLDATQHSPAPSTASNPAKESTVTLLSSKRLQNIAITRRKIARPASDIMIAVHRLDLKLLPPELVDILLPVVPNAEEIEMYKEYAAKNNGSFEGLSIEDQFVAALIDIERLP
;
A
#
# COMPACT_ATOMS: atom_id res chain seq x y z
N GLY A 1 12.67 38.60 62.01
CA GLY A 1 11.36 39.18 61.67
C GLY A 1 10.57 38.17 60.85
N PRO A 2 9.24 38.12 60.94
CA PRO A 2 8.45 37.17 60.16
C PRO A 2 8.58 37.45 58.64
N PRO A 3 8.47 36.41 57.79
CA PRO A 3 8.60 36.55 56.35
C PRO A 3 7.47 37.42 55.76
N PRO A 4 7.72 38.12 54.64
CA PRO A 4 6.72 38.96 54.00
C PRO A 4 5.53 38.10 53.50
N PRO A 5 4.30 38.64 53.56
CA PRO A 5 3.12 37.92 53.10
C PRO A 5 3.19 37.64 51.59
N PRO A 6 2.66 36.50 51.13
CA PRO A 6 2.62 36.18 49.71
C PRO A 6 1.74 37.18 48.94
N PRO A 7 2.07 37.47 47.67
CA PRO A 7 1.26 38.34 46.84
C PRO A 7 -0.14 37.74 46.59
N PRO A 8 -1.18 38.58 46.43
CA PRO A 8 -2.53 38.10 46.18
C PRO A 8 -2.64 37.35 44.83
N PRO A 9 -3.53 36.36 44.71
CA PRO A 9 -3.76 35.65 43.46
C PRO A 9 -4.24 36.61 42.36
N GLY A 10 -3.68 36.49 41.16
CA GLY A 10 -4.15 37.22 39.99
C GLY A 10 -5.59 36.84 39.60
N PRO A 11 -6.31 37.70 38.86
CA PRO A 11 -7.67 37.42 38.44
C PRO A 11 -7.73 36.18 37.53
N PRO A 12 -8.81 35.38 37.62
CA PRO A 12 -8.96 34.19 36.80
C PRO A 12 -9.04 34.53 35.29
N PRO A 13 -8.50 33.67 34.41
CA PRO A 13 -8.59 33.86 32.97
C PRO A 13 -10.06 33.83 32.51
N PRO A 14 -10.41 34.51 31.40
CA PRO A 14 -11.78 34.56 30.92
C PRO A 14 -12.29 33.15 30.60
N LEU A 15 -13.47 32.80 31.11
CA LEU A 15 -14.22 31.61 30.69
C LEU A 15 -14.51 31.70 29.19
N GLY A 16 -13.68 31.02 28.39
CA GLY A 16 -13.97 30.71 27.00
C GLY A 16 -15.19 29.79 26.94
N LYS A 17 -16.23 30.27 26.26
CA LYS A 17 -17.50 29.58 26.05
C LYS A 17 -17.30 28.17 25.50
N ALA A 18 -18.15 27.28 25.99
CA ALA A 18 -18.28 25.88 25.59
C ALA A 18 -18.41 25.67 24.08
N GLY A 19 -18.04 24.46 23.66
CA GLY A 19 -17.87 24.03 22.28
C GLY A 19 -19.08 24.22 21.37
N GLY A 20 -18.79 24.72 20.17
CA GLY A 20 -19.56 24.43 18.96
C GLY A 20 -18.83 23.37 18.14
N PRO A 21 -19.54 22.61 17.28
CA PRO A 21 -18.90 21.64 16.37
C PRO A 21 -17.89 22.35 15.46
N PRO A 22 -16.84 21.64 15.00
CA PRO A 22 -15.84 22.22 14.10
C PRO A 22 -16.52 22.81 12.85
N PRO A 23 -16.00 23.93 12.32
CA PRO A 23 -16.58 24.55 11.13
C PRO A 23 -16.61 23.53 9.98
N PRO A 24 -17.71 23.50 9.19
CA PRO A 24 -17.81 22.58 8.07
C PRO A 24 -16.65 22.82 7.08
N PRO A 25 -16.17 21.76 6.42
CA PRO A 25 -15.12 21.89 5.40
C PRO A 25 -15.53 22.93 4.36
N PRO A 26 -14.60 23.77 3.88
CA PRO A 26 -14.92 24.72 2.83
C PRO A 26 -15.40 23.94 1.61
N LEU A 27 -16.66 24.17 1.23
CA LEU A 27 -17.24 23.67 -0.01
C LEU A 27 -16.34 24.15 -1.15
N ALA A 28 -15.60 23.22 -1.75
CA ALA A 28 -14.70 23.48 -2.87
C ALA A 28 -15.54 23.82 -4.11
N GLY A 29 -15.97 25.07 -4.17
CA GLY A 29 -16.68 25.64 -5.29
C GLY A 29 -16.56 27.16 -5.22
N LEU A 30 -15.93 27.73 -6.25
CA LEU A 30 -15.82 29.17 -6.52
C LEU A 30 -14.66 29.91 -5.83
N LEU A 31 -13.41 29.56 -6.19
CA LEU A 31 -12.31 30.52 -6.11
C LEU A 31 -12.11 31.17 -7.49
N LYS A 32 -12.42 32.48 -7.57
CA LYS A 32 -11.99 33.36 -8.66
C LYS A 32 -10.45 33.40 -8.69
N PRO A 33 -9.81 33.59 -9.86
CA PRO A 33 -8.35 33.57 -9.94
C PRO A 33 -7.79 34.87 -9.34
N LEU A 34 -6.98 34.73 -8.29
CA LEU A 34 -6.13 35.82 -7.80
C LEU A 34 -4.87 35.84 -8.68
N ASP A 35 -4.66 36.98 -9.31
CA ASP A 35 -3.55 37.29 -10.20
C ASP A 35 -2.24 37.37 -9.40
N ASN A 36 -1.49 36.27 -9.34
CA ASN A 36 -0.13 36.22 -8.81
C ASN A 36 0.81 35.65 -9.89
N GLN A 37 1.42 36.56 -10.64
CA GLN A 37 2.34 36.32 -11.76
C GLN A 37 3.73 35.76 -11.40
N GLU A 38 3.87 34.81 -10.47
CA GLU A 38 5.20 34.23 -10.16
C GLU A 38 5.26 32.71 -9.94
N CYS A 39 4.25 31.95 -10.32
CA CYS A 39 4.40 30.49 -10.39
C CYS A 39 3.65 29.90 -11.59
N LYS A 40 4.37 29.60 -12.67
CA LYS A 40 3.89 28.85 -13.85
C LYS A 40 3.59 27.37 -13.53
N THR A 41 3.06 27.05 -12.35
CA THR A 41 2.85 25.67 -11.89
C THR A 41 1.39 25.27 -11.77
N LEU A 42 0.44 26.12 -12.18
CA LEU A 42 -0.95 25.69 -12.36
C LEU A 42 -1.09 24.95 -13.71
N ARG A 43 -0.37 23.84 -13.87
CA ARG A 43 -0.56 22.94 -15.03
C ARG A 43 -1.95 22.30 -14.94
N ARG A 44 -2.61 22.12 -16.08
CA ARG A 44 -3.95 21.50 -16.15
C ARG A 44 -3.88 20.08 -15.57
N VAL A 45 -4.68 19.80 -14.54
CA VAL A 45 -4.86 18.43 -14.05
C VAL A 45 -5.72 17.67 -15.07
N ILE A 46 -5.17 16.64 -15.70
CA ILE A 46 -5.90 15.76 -16.61
C ILE A 46 -6.59 14.68 -15.78
N GLN A 47 -7.92 14.61 -15.86
CA GLN A 47 -8.70 13.53 -15.25
C GLN A 47 -9.02 12.47 -16.33
N PRO A 48 -8.51 11.23 -16.22
CA PRO A 48 -8.85 10.16 -17.15
C PRO A 48 -10.32 9.74 -16.98
N LYS A 49 -10.95 9.18 -18.01
CA LYS A 49 -12.36 8.75 -17.94
C LYS A 49 -12.51 7.43 -17.18
N ASN A 50 -11.52 6.55 -17.29
CA ASN A 50 -11.44 5.25 -16.63
C ASN A 50 -10.30 5.23 -15.60
N LYS A 51 -10.40 4.33 -14.61
CA LYS A 51 -9.29 4.09 -13.67
C LYS A 51 -8.12 3.46 -14.42
N LEU A 52 -6.97 4.12 -14.38
CA LEU A 52 -5.73 3.60 -14.93
C LEU A 52 -4.83 3.04 -13.82
N PRO A 53 -3.95 2.06 -14.15
CA PRO A 53 -2.91 1.58 -13.26
C PRO A 53 -2.08 2.75 -12.77
N GLN A 54 -1.88 2.81 -11.45
CA GLN A 54 -1.03 3.84 -10.87
C GLN A 54 0.43 3.54 -11.19
N LEU A 55 1.12 4.52 -11.79
CA LEU A 55 2.56 4.45 -11.98
C LEU A 55 3.27 4.66 -10.65
N THR A 56 4.21 3.77 -10.31
CA THR A 56 5.03 3.85 -9.09
C THR A 56 6.27 4.72 -9.30
N TRP A 57 6.07 5.94 -9.79
CA TRP A 57 7.12 6.94 -9.96
C TRP A 57 7.22 7.90 -8.76
N SER A 58 8.42 8.40 -8.50
CA SER A 58 8.66 9.45 -7.51
C SER A 58 8.76 10.79 -8.24
N ALA A 59 7.72 11.62 -8.11
CA ALA A 59 7.72 12.96 -8.70
C ALA A 59 8.69 13.88 -7.96
N LEU A 60 9.45 14.68 -8.70
CA LEU A 60 10.27 15.75 -8.13
C LEU A 60 9.38 16.83 -7.51
N LYS A 61 9.78 17.34 -6.34
CA LYS A 61 9.11 18.50 -5.73
C LYS A 61 9.34 19.73 -6.62
N PRO A 62 8.45 20.73 -6.63
CA PRO A 62 8.62 21.94 -7.45
C PRO A 62 9.99 22.62 -7.28
N ASN A 63 10.54 22.61 -6.06
CA ASN A 63 11.84 23.20 -5.74
C ASN A 63 13.04 22.39 -6.28
N GLU A 64 12.84 21.11 -6.59
CA GLU A 64 13.86 20.19 -7.11
C GLU A 64 13.90 20.18 -8.66
N VAL A 65 12.92 20.82 -9.32
CA VAL A 65 12.82 20.86 -10.80
C VAL A 65 13.79 21.89 -11.40
N LYS A 66 14.12 22.96 -10.68
CA LYS A 66 14.96 24.05 -11.18
C LYS A 66 16.36 23.54 -11.54
N GLY A 67 16.78 23.78 -12.79
CA GLY A 67 18.09 23.32 -13.30
C GLY A 67 18.11 21.86 -13.77
N THR A 68 16.98 21.16 -13.76
CA THR A 68 16.84 19.83 -14.36
C THR A 68 16.30 19.92 -15.79
N VAL A 69 16.44 18.84 -16.56
CA VAL A 69 15.83 18.72 -17.90
C VAL A 69 14.30 18.89 -17.87
N PHE A 70 13.65 18.62 -16.74
CA PHE A 70 12.20 18.73 -16.58
C PHE A 70 11.70 20.18 -16.52
N MET A 71 12.59 21.16 -16.31
CA MET A 71 12.23 22.57 -16.27
C MET A 71 11.72 23.08 -17.63
N ASP A 72 12.35 22.63 -18.72
CA ASP A 72 12.05 23.09 -20.08
C ASP A 72 11.00 22.21 -20.80
N LEU A 73 10.63 21.08 -20.19
CA LEU A 73 9.62 20.18 -20.73
C LEU A 73 8.21 20.71 -20.46
N ASN A 74 7.48 20.96 -21.55
CA ASN A 74 6.07 21.31 -21.55
C ASN A 74 5.25 20.17 -22.16
N ASP A 75 4.52 19.46 -21.29
CA ASP A 75 3.63 18.34 -21.61
C ASP A 75 2.34 18.77 -22.33
N GLU A 76 1.92 20.04 -22.22
CA GLU A 76 0.73 20.54 -22.93
C GLU A 76 0.89 20.44 -24.46
N LYS A 77 2.13 20.55 -24.97
CA LYS A 77 2.43 20.38 -26.40
C LYS A 77 2.24 18.96 -26.91
N LEU A 78 2.20 17.97 -26.01
CA LEU A 78 1.97 16.57 -26.33
C LEU A 78 0.48 16.22 -26.28
N HIS A 79 -0.34 17.03 -25.59
CA HIS A 79 -1.75 16.75 -25.40
C HIS A 79 -2.49 16.56 -26.74
N ASP A 80 -2.16 17.38 -27.75
CA ASP A 80 -2.80 17.32 -29.07
C ASP A 80 -2.14 16.31 -30.02
N LYS A 81 -1.00 15.72 -29.61
CA LYS A 81 -0.22 14.76 -30.43
C LYS A 81 -0.42 13.32 -30.03
N VAL A 82 -0.95 13.07 -28.82
CA VAL A 82 -1.11 11.73 -28.24
C VAL A 82 -2.59 11.41 -28.13
N ASP A 83 -2.99 10.25 -28.65
CA ASP A 83 -4.34 9.73 -28.44
C ASP A 83 -4.46 9.10 -27.03
N PHE A 84 -4.90 9.91 -26.07
CA PHE A 84 -5.15 9.46 -24.71
C PHE A 84 -6.33 8.50 -24.61
N SER A 85 -7.29 8.52 -25.54
CA SER A 85 -8.42 7.59 -25.51
C SER A 85 -7.97 6.18 -25.81
N PHE A 86 -7.12 6.01 -26.84
CA PHE A 86 -6.51 4.72 -27.15
C PHE A 86 -5.67 4.19 -25.99
N LEU A 87 -4.82 5.03 -25.40
CA LEU A 87 -4.01 4.63 -24.24
C LEU A 87 -4.90 4.21 -23.07
N GLU A 88 -5.93 4.99 -22.77
CA GLU A 88 -6.83 4.72 -21.65
C GLU A 88 -7.59 3.39 -21.84
N ASP A 89 -8.05 3.09 -23.06
CA ASP A 89 -8.75 1.83 -23.35
C ASP A 89 -7.85 0.60 -23.22
N ASN A 90 -6.57 0.72 -23.56
CA ASN A 90 -5.61 -0.38 -23.45
C ASN A 90 -5.11 -0.60 -22.02
N PHE A 91 -5.01 0.47 -21.23
CA PHE A 91 -4.45 0.40 -19.89
C PHE A 91 -5.49 0.42 -18.77
N LYS A 92 -6.79 0.65 -19.02
CA LYS A 92 -7.81 0.71 -17.96
C LYS A 92 -7.80 -0.52 -17.06
N VAL A 93 -7.92 -0.28 -15.76
CA VAL A 93 -8.14 -1.33 -14.77
C VAL A 93 -9.58 -1.79 -14.91
N MET A 94 -9.77 -3.07 -15.24
CA MET A 94 -11.08 -3.72 -15.11
C MET A 94 -11.43 -3.74 -13.63
N THR A 95 -12.20 -2.75 -13.18
CA THR A 95 -12.92 -2.85 -11.92
C THR A 95 -13.98 -3.91 -12.14
N HIS A 96 -13.70 -5.17 -11.76
CA HIS A 96 -14.78 -6.04 -11.35
C HIS A 96 -15.47 -5.29 -10.22
N SER A 97 -16.64 -4.75 -10.49
CA SER A 97 -17.48 -4.13 -9.49
C SER A 97 -17.62 -5.16 -8.37
N THR A 98 -16.86 -5.01 -7.29
CA THR A 98 -17.22 -5.62 -6.02
C THR A 98 -18.38 -4.78 -5.50
N SER A 99 -19.52 -4.93 -6.19
CA SER A 99 -20.81 -4.49 -5.68
C SER A 99 -20.94 -5.13 -4.31
N ASN A 100 -21.05 -4.25 -3.31
CA ASN A 100 -21.44 -4.54 -1.94
C ASN A 100 -22.28 -5.82 -1.84
N LEU A 101 -21.66 -6.91 -1.39
CA LEU A 101 -22.38 -8.07 -0.92
C LEU A 101 -22.75 -7.79 0.53
N ASP A 102 -23.85 -7.06 0.68
CA ASP A 102 -24.65 -7.06 1.88
C ASP A 102 -25.02 -8.51 2.20
N ALA A 103 -24.57 -8.98 3.36
CA ALA A 103 -24.70 -10.36 3.78
C ALA A 103 -26.13 -10.61 4.28
N THR A 104 -27.06 -10.84 3.35
CA THR A 104 -28.37 -11.44 3.66
C THR A 104 -28.64 -12.66 2.77
N GLN A 105 -28.36 -13.83 3.37
CA GLN A 105 -29.12 -15.09 3.31
C GLN A 105 -30.05 -15.31 2.08
N HIS A 106 -29.66 -16.18 1.14
CA HIS A 106 -30.36 -17.46 0.83
C HIS A 106 -29.84 -18.13 -0.47
N SER A 107 -29.30 -19.35 -0.30
CA SER A 107 -29.39 -20.58 -1.13
C SER A 107 -29.16 -20.61 -2.67
N PRO A 108 -28.70 -21.77 -3.21
CA PRO A 108 -27.83 -21.83 -4.39
C PRO A 108 -28.52 -22.36 -5.67
N ALA A 109 -28.01 -21.99 -6.85
CA ALA A 109 -28.15 -22.77 -8.09
C ALA A 109 -27.05 -22.40 -9.11
N PRO A 110 -26.63 -23.34 -9.97
CA PRO A 110 -25.28 -23.40 -10.51
C PRO A 110 -25.15 -22.69 -11.86
N SER A 111 -24.05 -21.98 -12.08
CA SER A 111 -23.66 -21.50 -13.40
C SER A 111 -22.29 -22.06 -13.74
N THR A 112 -22.32 -23.02 -14.65
CA THR A 112 -21.20 -23.65 -15.32
C THR A 112 -20.35 -22.64 -16.09
N ALA A 113 -19.30 -22.16 -15.44
CA ALA A 113 -18.10 -21.69 -16.10
C ALA A 113 -16.92 -22.31 -15.35
N SER A 114 -16.31 -23.32 -15.96
CA SER A 114 -15.08 -23.97 -15.50
C SER A 114 -13.93 -22.97 -15.55
N ASN A 115 -13.88 -22.06 -14.57
CA ASN A 115 -12.60 -21.68 -14.01
C ASN A 115 -12.11 -22.88 -13.21
N PRO A 116 -10.86 -23.37 -13.38
CA PRO A 116 -10.32 -24.32 -12.43
C PRO A 116 -10.48 -23.65 -11.07
N ALA A 117 -11.19 -24.33 -10.18
CA ALA A 117 -11.40 -23.86 -8.83
C ALA A 117 -10.06 -23.35 -8.32
N LYS A 118 -9.93 -22.03 -8.14
CA LYS A 118 -9.15 -21.55 -7.03
C LYS A 118 -9.88 -22.17 -5.86
N GLU A 119 -9.40 -23.33 -5.43
CA GLU A 119 -9.60 -23.80 -4.07
C GLU A 119 -9.50 -22.53 -3.24
N SER A 120 -10.58 -22.22 -2.53
CA SER A 120 -10.64 -21.08 -1.64
C SER A 120 -9.71 -21.40 -0.47
N THR A 121 -8.41 -21.44 -0.76
CA THR A 121 -7.34 -21.59 0.21
C THR A 121 -7.45 -20.36 1.08
N VAL A 122 -7.66 -20.59 2.36
CA VAL A 122 -7.73 -19.51 3.34
C VAL A 122 -6.40 -18.78 3.29
N THR A 123 -6.43 -17.45 3.31
CA THR A 123 -5.22 -16.64 3.31
C THR A 123 -5.28 -15.58 4.38
N LEU A 124 -4.14 -15.33 5.04
CA LEU A 124 -4.02 -14.31 6.08
C LEU A 124 -3.54 -12.98 5.49
N LEU A 125 -2.90 -13.01 4.33
CA LEU A 125 -2.31 -11.85 3.69
C LEU A 125 -3.24 -11.19 2.67
N SER A 126 -3.01 -9.89 2.42
CA SER A 126 -3.72 -9.18 1.36
C SER A 126 -3.35 -9.71 -0.03
N SER A 127 -4.27 -9.61 -1.00
CA SER A 127 -4.06 -10.07 -2.38
C SER A 127 -2.78 -9.51 -3.03
N LYS A 128 -2.44 -8.25 -2.75
CA LYS A 128 -1.21 -7.61 -3.25
C LYS A 128 0.04 -8.24 -2.62
N ARG A 129 0.01 -8.50 -1.32
CA ARG A 129 1.13 -9.13 -0.59
C ARG A 129 1.34 -10.56 -1.07
N LEU A 130 0.27 -11.33 -1.24
CA LEU A 130 0.31 -12.67 -1.84
C LEU A 130 0.90 -12.68 -3.24
N GLN A 131 0.51 -11.72 -4.09
CA GLN A 131 1.05 -11.63 -5.44
C GLN A 131 2.57 -11.38 -5.42
N ASN A 132 3.06 -10.49 -4.55
CA ASN A 132 4.50 -10.23 -4.40
C ASN A 132 5.27 -11.48 -3.93
N ILE A 133 4.72 -12.22 -2.98
CA ILE A 133 5.30 -13.48 -2.49
C ILE A 133 5.29 -14.54 -3.60
N ALA A 134 4.19 -14.67 -4.34
CA ALA A 134 4.07 -15.63 -5.42
C ALA A 134 5.03 -15.33 -6.57
N ILE A 135 5.27 -14.06 -6.91
CA ILE A 135 6.28 -13.66 -7.90
C ILE A 135 7.68 -14.02 -7.39
N THR A 136 7.98 -13.70 -6.13
CA THR A 136 9.27 -13.97 -5.51
C THR A 136 9.57 -15.45 -5.44
N ARG A 137 8.62 -16.27 -4.97
CA ARG A 137 8.76 -17.73 -4.90
C ARG A 137 9.07 -18.33 -6.28
N ARG A 138 8.37 -17.86 -7.32
CA ARG A 138 8.64 -18.29 -8.71
C ARG A 138 10.02 -17.88 -9.20
N LYS A 139 10.49 -16.68 -8.83
CA LYS A 139 11.80 -16.16 -9.25
C LYS A 139 12.96 -16.85 -8.54
N ILE A 140 12.78 -17.21 -7.26
CA ILE A 140 13.78 -17.97 -6.49
C ILE A 140 13.78 -19.45 -6.91
N ALA A 141 12.60 -20.00 -7.25
CA ALA A 141 12.43 -21.37 -7.72
C ALA A 141 13.04 -22.44 -6.78
N ARG A 142 12.97 -22.21 -5.46
CA ARG A 142 13.42 -23.13 -4.42
C ARG A 142 12.36 -23.27 -3.32
N PRO A 143 12.28 -24.42 -2.65
CA PRO A 143 11.41 -24.58 -1.48
C PRO A 143 11.93 -23.75 -0.29
N ALA A 144 11.04 -23.37 0.62
CA ALA A 144 11.41 -22.60 1.82
C ALA A 144 12.46 -23.32 2.68
N SER A 145 12.42 -24.66 2.73
CA SER A 145 13.41 -25.48 3.43
C SER A 145 14.84 -25.28 2.92
N ASP A 146 15.00 -25.21 1.59
CA ASP A 146 16.32 -25.03 0.98
C ASP A 146 16.84 -23.61 1.20
N ILE A 147 15.92 -22.62 1.15
CA ILE A 147 16.25 -21.22 1.46
C ILE A 147 16.70 -21.11 2.92
N MET A 148 15.99 -21.74 3.85
CA MET A 148 16.36 -21.79 5.27
C MET A 148 17.76 -22.39 5.45
N ILE A 149 18.03 -23.56 4.84
CA ILE A 149 19.36 -24.20 4.91
C ILE A 149 20.44 -23.28 4.32
N ALA A 150 20.18 -22.63 3.18
CA ALA A 150 21.10 -21.70 2.56
C ALA A 150 21.43 -20.53 3.47
N VAL A 151 20.41 -19.94 4.12
CA VAL A 151 20.57 -18.82 5.07
C VAL A 151 21.36 -19.26 6.30
N HIS A 152 21.02 -20.38 6.92
CA HIS A 152 21.74 -20.88 8.10
C HIS A 152 23.21 -21.24 7.81
N ARG A 153 23.51 -21.70 6.59
CA ARG A 153 24.88 -22.06 6.17
C ARG A 153 25.64 -20.92 5.49
N LEU A 154 25.00 -19.77 5.30
CA LEU A 154 25.52 -18.66 4.48
C LEU A 154 26.01 -19.15 3.10
N ASP A 155 25.26 -20.06 2.48
CA ASP A 155 25.62 -20.68 1.21
C ASP A 155 25.25 -19.79 0.02
N LEU A 156 26.22 -18.97 -0.39
CA LEU A 156 26.10 -18.08 -1.54
C LEU A 156 26.01 -18.80 -2.89
N LYS A 157 26.26 -20.11 -2.96
CA LYS A 157 26.04 -20.89 -4.19
C LYS A 157 24.57 -21.26 -4.35
N LEU A 158 23.91 -21.60 -3.23
CA LEU A 158 22.50 -21.96 -3.22
C LEU A 158 21.61 -20.71 -3.24
N LEU A 159 22.00 -19.68 -2.48
CA LEU A 159 21.32 -18.39 -2.41
C LEU A 159 22.31 -17.26 -2.76
N PRO A 160 22.54 -16.99 -4.07
CA PRO A 160 23.42 -15.91 -4.50
C PRO A 160 22.80 -14.52 -4.16
N PRO A 161 23.62 -13.46 -4.14
CA PRO A 161 23.19 -12.12 -3.72
C PRO A 161 21.94 -11.61 -4.43
N GLU A 162 21.81 -11.90 -5.73
CA GLU A 162 20.66 -11.48 -6.52
C GLU A 162 19.36 -12.10 -6.00
N LEU A 163 19.39 -13.36 -5.53
CA LEU A 163 18.23 -14.01 -4.92
C LEU A 163 17.95 -13.48 -3.50
N VAL A 164 18.98 -13.05 -2.76
CA VAL A 164 18.81 -12.38 -1.46
C VAL A 164 18.08 -11.05 -1.64
N ASP A 165 18.47 -10.24 -2.61
CA ASP A 165 17.82 -8.97 -2.92
C ASP A 165 16.34 -9.13 -3.31
N ILE A 166 16.02 -10.27 -3.94
CA ILE A 166 14.65 -10.62 -4.30
C ILE A 166 13.86 -11.14 -3.08
N LEU A 167 14.53 -11.80 -2.14
CA LEU A 167 13.91 -12.36 -0.92
C LEU A 167 13.63 -11.27 0.12
N LEU A 168 14.49 -10.27 0.26
CA LEU A 168 14.38 -9.20 1.25
C LEU A 168 12.99 -8.51 1.28
N PRO A 169 12.38 -8.11 0.15
CA PRO A 169 11.07 -7.46 0.13
C PRO A 169 9.91 -8.34 0.62
N VAL A 170 10.07 -9.68 0.62
CA VAL A 170 9.03 -10.62 1.04
C VAL A 170 9.30 -11.23 2.42
N VAL A 171 10.36 -10.79 3.11
CA VAL A 171 10.57 -11.12 4.52
C VAL A 171 9.35 -10.63 5.31
N PRO A 172 8.80 -11.47 6.21
CA PRO A 172 7.66 -11.10 7.03
C PRO A 172 8.01 -9.95 7.96
N ASN A 173 7.12 -8.98 8.10
CA ASN A 173 7.28 -7.89 9.06
C ASN A 173 6.79 -8.30 10.47
N ALA A 174 7.02 -7.46 11.49
CA ALA A 174 6.64 -7.78 12.87
C ALA A 174 5.14 -8.07 13.05
N GLU A 175 4.27 -7.32 12.35
CA GLU A 175 2.81 -7.52 12.39
C GLU A 175 2.41 -8.87 11.77
N GLU A 176 3.00 -9.22 10.63
CA GLU A 176 2.81 -10.50 9.96
C GLU A 176 3.30 -11.65 10.86
N ILE A 177 4.47 -11.50 11.49
CA ILE A 177 5.02 -12.49 12.43
C ILE A 177 4.04 -12.78 13.58
N GLU A 178 3.50 -11.72 14.20
CA GLU A 178 2.52 -11.86 15.29
C GLU A 178 1.24 -12.54 14.79
N MET A 179 0.73 -12.14 13.62
CA MET A 179 -0.45 -12.74 13.00
C MET A 179 -0.29 -14.24 12.73
N TYR A 180 0.86 -14.68 12.20
CA TYR A 180 1.11 -16.11 11.99
C TYR A 180 1.34 -16.88 13.29
N LYS A 181 1.95 -16.26 14.31
CA LYS A 181 2.10 -16.88 15.65
C LYS A 181 0.74 -17.09 16.33
N GLU A 182 -0.16 -16.12 16.25
CA GLU A 182 -1.52 -16.26 16.76
C GLU A 182 -2.30 -17.35 16.03
N TYR A 183 -2.15 -17.42 14.70
CA TYR A 183 -2.77 -18.47 13.91
C TYR A 183 -2.23 -19.85 14.32
N ALA A 184 -0.91 -20.00 14.42
CA ALA A 184 -0.26 -21.23 14.87
C ALA A 184 -0.74 -21.67 16.26
N ALA A 185 -0.88 -20.72 17.21
CA ALA A 185 -1.39 -21.01 18.55
C ALA A 185 -2.83 -21.56 18.54
N LYS A 186 -3.68 -21.09 17.62
CA LYS A 186 -5.07 -21.55 17.46
C LYS A 186 -5.18 -22.87 16.70
N ASN A 187 -4.23 -23.15 15.81
CA ASN A 187 -4.24 -24.28 14.88
C ASN A 187 -3.19 -25.36 15.21
N ASN A 188 -2.75 -25.46 16.46
CA ASN A 188 -1.81 -26.47 16.95
C ASN A 188 -0.48 -26.52 16.17
N GLY A 189 0.01 -25.35 15.73
CA GLY A 189 1.22 -25.19 14.94
C GLY A 189 1.07 -25.55 13.45
N SER A 190 -0.14 -25.89 12.99
CA SER A 190 -0.38 -26.23 11.58
C SER A 190 -0.78 -25.02 10.74
N PHE A 191 -0.13 -24.87 9.60
CA PHE A 191 -0.50 -23.95 8.51
C PHE A 191 -1.13 -24.68 7.33
N GLU A 192 -1.46 -25.97 7.51
CA GLU A 192 -2.07 -26.82 6.50
C GLU A 192 -3.49 -26.31 6.18
N GLY A 193 -3.75 -26.01 4.90
CA GLY A 193 -5.00 -25.38 4.44
C GLY A 193 -4.91 -23.88 4.16
N LEU A 194 -3.81 -23.22 4.55
CA LEU A 194 -3.51 -21.88 4.05
C LEU A 194 -2.97 -21.92 2.62
N SER A 195 -2.98 -20.77 1.94
CA SER A 195 -2.35 -20.65 0.62
C SER A 195 -0.87 -21.06 0.65
N ILE A 196 -0.34 -21.53 -0.48
CA ILE A 196 1.08 -21.90 -0.57
C ILE A 196 2.02 -20.70 -0.34
N GLU A 197 1.55 -19.49 -0.62
CA GLU A 197 2.22 -18.25 -0.27
C GLU A 197 2.28 -18.04 1.24
N ASP A 198 1.18 -18.26 1.97
CA ASP A 198 1.15 -18.15 3.43
C ASP A 198 2.03 -19.20 4.10
N GLN A 199 1.99 -20.44 3.62
CA GLN A 199 2.86 -21.52 4.11
C GLN A 199 4.34 -21.18 3.89
N PHE A 200 4.67 -20.53 2.75
CA PHE A 200 6.01 -20.08 2.47
C PHE A 200 6.45 -19.00 3.47
N VAL A 201 5.60 -18.02 3.78
CA VAL A 201 5.91 -16.98 4.76
C VAL A 201 6.05 -17.56 6.17
N ALA A 202 5.16 -18.46 6.57
CA ALA A 202 5.25 -19.15 7.85
C ALA A 202 6.60 -19.88 7.99
N ALA A 203 7.04 -20.58 6.96
CA ALA A 203 8.35 -21.24 6.94
C ALA A 203 9.53 -20.26 6.98
N LEU A 204 9.37 -19.02 6.51
CA LEU A 204 10.39 -17.98 6.69
C LEU A 204 10.45 -17.49 8.14
N ILE A 205 9.31 -17.39 8.84
CA ILE A 205 9.28 -16.93 10.25
C ILE A 205 10.05 -17.88 11.17
N ASP A 206 10.02 -19.17 10.90
CA ASP A 206 10.79 -20.18 11.64
C ASP A 206 12.31 -20.06 11.44
N ILE A 207 12.77 -19.24 10.48
CA ILE A 207 14.19 -18.94 10.31
C ILE A 207 14.61 -18.02 11.45
N GLU A 208 15.28 -18.61 12.45
CA GLU A 208 15.76 -18.04 13.72
C GLU A 208 16.60 -16.74 13.62
N ARG A 209 16.91 -16.28 12.40
CA ARG A 209 17.77 -15.12 12.10
C ARG A 209 17.17 -14.09 11.14
N LEU A 210 15.91 -14.19 10.73
CA LEU A 210 15.28 -13.07 10.01
C LEU A 210 14.97 -11.93 11.00
N PRO A 211 15.23 -10.66 10.62
CA PRO A 211 15.11 -9.50 11.50
C PRO A 211 13.68 -9.26 12.01
#